data_AF-A0A8J7VUV6-F1
#
_entry.id   AF-A0A8J7VUV6-F1
#
_cell.length_a   1.000
_cell.length_b   1.000
_cell.length_c   1.000
_cell.angle_alpha   90.00
_cell.angle_beta   90.00
_cell.angle_gamma   90.00
#
_symmetry.space_group_name_H-M   'P 1'
#
loop_
_entity.id
_entity.type
_entity.pdbx_description
1 polymer ?
#
loop_
_entity_poly.entity_id
_entity_poly.type
_entity_poly.pdbx_seq_one_letter_code
_entity_poly.pdbx_strand_id
1 'polypeptide(L)'
;MRSRPARSVRPAHAAEDELLAAVDIGSNSFHMVVARPILGQLRVVDRLRETVRLAEGLDGKGGLSAEARGRAFDCLERFGQRLRPVPRARVRAIATNTVRALRSPQAFLV
;
A
#
# COMPACT_ATOMS: atom_id res chain seq x y z
N MET A 1 0.54 42.71 -31.30
CA MET A 1 0.31 41.26 -31.52
C MET A 1 1.12 40.49 -30.48
N ARG A 2 0.53 40.17 -29.32
CA ARG A 2 1.24 39.49 -28.22
C ARG A 2 1.03 37.98 -28.34
N SER A 3 2.10 37.28 -28.68
CA SER A 3 2.16 35.82 -28.82
C SER A 3 1.87 35.15 -27.47
N ARG A 4 0.86 34.28 -27.41
CA ARG A 4 0.56 33.42 -26.25
C ARG A 4 1.66 32.34 -26.18
N PRO A 5 2.32 32.09 -25.03
CA PRO A 5 3.30 31.02 -24.97
C PRO A 5 2.58 29.67 -25.08
N ALA A 6 3.13 28.79 -25.90
CA ALA A 6 2.67 27.42 -26.08
C ALA A 6 2.75 26.67 -24.75
N ARG A 7 1.63 26.05 -24.35
CA ARG A 7 1.53 25.20 -23.16
C ARG A 7 2.46 24.01 -23.35
N SER A 8 3.57 23.96 -22.60
CA SER A 8 4.51 22.85 -22.65
C SER A 8 3.78 21.56 -22.29
N VAL A 9 3.64 20.65 -23.25
CA VAL A 9 3.13 19.31 -23.00
C VAL A 9 4.20 18.59 -22.17
N ARG A 10 3.96 18.42 -20.87
CA ARG A 10 4.80 17.57 -20.02
C ARG A 10 4.73 16.13 -20.55
N PRO A 11 5.84 15.38 -20.56
CA PRO A 11 5.87 14.03 -21.12
C PRO A 11 4.99 13.09 -20.27
N ALA A 12 4.59 11.95 -20.87
CA ALA A 12 3.73 10.93 -20.27
C ALA A 12 4.20 10.40 -18.89
N HIS A 13 5.45 10.66 -18.50
CA HIS A 13 5.97 10.41 -17.14
C HIS A 13 5.25 11.22 -16.05
N ALA A 14 4.67 12.38 -16.36
CA ALA A 14 3.92 13.17 -15.40
C ALA A 14 2.67 12.46 -14.84
N ALA A 15 2.11 11.48 -15.58
CA ALA A 15 0.95 10.72 -15.14
C ALA A 15 1.31 9.53 -14.21
N GLU A 16 2.53 9.00 -14.32
CA GLU A 16 3.09 8.01 -13.39
C GLU A 16 3.61 8.71 -12.12
N ASP A 17 4.17 9.91 -12.27
CA ASP A 17 4.63 10.82 -11.20
C ASP A 17 3.50 11.40 -10.33
N GLU A 18 2.26 10.93 -10.50
CA GLU A 18 1.11 11.34 -9.69
C GLU A 18 0.47 10.19 -8.90
N LEU A 19 0.92 8.94 -9.09
CA LEU A 19 0.35 7.83 -8.33
C LEU A 19 0.66 7.94 -6.84
N LEU A 20 -0.38 7.68 -6.04
CA LEU A 20 -0.35 7.58 -4.59
C LEU A 20 -0.83 6.19 -4.20
N ALA A 21 -0.25 5.61 -3.16
CA ALA A 21 -0.75 4.35 -2.64
C ALA A 21 -0.84 4.33 -1.12
N ALA A 22 -1.90 3.70 -0.64
CA ALA A 22 -2.11 3.41 0.77
C ALA A 22 -2.25 1.89 0.96
N VAL A 23 -1.55 1.35 1.93
CA VAL A 23 -1.64 -0.04 2.39
C VAL A 23 -2.09 -0.02 3.84
N ASP A 24 -3.14 -0.77 4.14
CA ASP A 24 -3.65 -0.97 5.50
C ASP A 24 -3.50 -2.44 5.87
N ILE A 25 -2.76 -2.69 6.94
CA ILE A 25 -2.46 -4.01 7.48
C ILE A 25 -3.36 -4.24 8.69
N GLY A 26 -4.49 -4.87 8.41
CA GLY A 26 -5.52 -5.21 9.39
C GLY A 26 -5.28 -6.51 10.14
N SER A 27 -6.03 -6.70 11.22
CA SER A 27 -6.10 -7.95 11.98
C SER A 27 -6.69 -9.12 11.18
N ASN A 28 -7.64 -8.83 10.30
CA ASN A 28 -8.36 -9.84 9.52
C ASN A 28 -8.07 -9.74 8.02
N SER A 29 -8.00 -8.53 7.49
CA SER A 29 -7.79 -8.30 6.06
C SER A 29 -6.73 -7.23 5.85
N PHE A 30 -5.98 -7.34 4.77
CA PHE A 30 -5.11 -6.29 4.29
C PHE A 30 -5.78 -5.60 3.12
N HIS A 31 -5.63 -4.28 3.04
CA HIS A 31 -6.17 -3.47 1.97
C HIS A 31 -5.07 -2.65 1.31
N MET A 32 -5.16 -2.49 0.00
CA MET A 32 -4.31 -1.62 -0.78
C MET A 32 -5.18 -0.80 -1.71
N VAL A 33 -4.89 0.49 -1.83
CA VAL A 33 -5.50 1.38 -2.82
C VAL A 33 -4.40 2.15 -3.51
N VAL A 34 -4.45 2.19 -4.83
CA VAL A 34 -3.64 3.07 -5.69
C VAL A 34 -4.56 4.10 -6.30
N ALA A 35 -4.22 5.38 -6.18
CA ALA A 35 -5.03 6.47 -6.69
C ALA A 35 -4.17 7.50 -7.44
N ARG A 36 -4.83 8.25 -8.33
CA ARG A 36 -4.25 9.38 -9.05
C ARG A 36 -5.02 10.66 -8.71
N PRO A 37 -4.36 11.75 -8.30
CA PRO A 37 -4.97 13.07 -8.22
C PRO A 37 -5.29 13.57 -9.64
N ILE A 38 -6.54 13.92 -9.88
CA ILE A 38 -7.01 14.50 -11.15
C ILE A 38 -7.87 15.70 -10.77
N LEU A 39 -7.46 16.90 -11.18
CA LEU A 39 -8.20 18.15 -10.94
C LEU A 39 -8.58 18.36 -9.45
N GLY A 40 -7.67 18.01 -8.54
CA GLY A 40 -7.89 18.14 -7.09
C GLY A 40 -8.71 17.01 -6.44
N GLN A 41 -9.13 16.00 -7.21
CA GLN A 41 -9.84 14.82 -6.70
C GLN A 41 -8.98 13.56 -6.81
N LEU A 42 -9.12 12.63 -5.88
CA LEU A 42 -8.45 11.33 -5.97
C LEU A 42 -9.32 10.34 -6.75
N ARG A 43 -8.79 9.84 -7.85
CA ARG A 43 -9.40 8.75 -8.62
C ARG A 43 -8.68 7.44 -8.33
N VAL A 44 -9.41 6.45 -7.82
CA VAL A 44 -8.86 5.10 -7.60
C VAL A 44 -8.54 4.44 -8.94
N VAL A 45 -7.32 3.93 -9.06
CA VAL A 45 -6.79 3.25 -10.26
C VAL A 45 -6.71 1.75 -10.02
N ASP A 46 -6.32 1.32 -8.82
CA ASP A 46 -6.30 -0.08 -8.42
C ASP A 46 -6.70 -0.19 -6.94
N ARG A 47 -7.32 -1.30 -6.58
CA ARG A 47 -7.58 -1.65 -5.19
C ARG A 47 -7.51 -3.15 -5.01
N LEU A 48 -6.92 -3.58 -3.91
CA LEU A 48 -6.88 -4.97 -3.53
C LEU A 48 -7.29 -5.11 -2.07
N ARG A 49 -8.09 -6.12 -1.78
CA ARG A 49 -8.47 -6.51 -0.44
C ARG A 49 -8.31 -8.01 -0.33
N GLU A 50 -7.63 -8.44 0.71
CA GLU A 50 -7.39 -9.86 0.93
C GLU A 50 -7.57 -10.22 2.41
N THR A 51 -8.20 -11.36 2.66
CA THR A 51 -8.41 -11.88 4.01
C THR A 51 -7.20 -12.73 4.42
N VAL A 52 -6.38 -12.19 5.32
CA VAL A 52 -5.14 -12.82 5.80
C VAL A 52 -5.33 -13.52 7.15
N ARG A 53 -6.31 -13.03 7.95
CA ARG A 53 -6.61 -13.51 9.30
C ARG A 53 -5.37 -13.53 10.19
N LEU A 54 -4.66 -12.41 10.22
CA LEU A 54 -3.40 -12.27 10.96
C LEU A 54 -3.61 -12.50 12.47
N ALA A 55 -4.75 -12.08 13.01
CA ALA A 55 -5.11 -12.26 14.42
C ALA A 55 -5.25 -13.73 14.84
N GLU A 56 -5.65 -14.63 13.95
CA GLU A 56 -5.76 -16.06 14.25
C GLU A 56 -4.37 -16.70 14.50
N GLY A 57 -3.31 -16.07 14.00
CA GLY A 57 -1.93 -16.51 14.22
C GLY A 57 -1.24 -15.90 15.43
N LEU A 58 -1.88 -14.96 16.14
CA LEU A 58 -1.25 -14.35 17.32
C LEU A 58 -1.27 -15.35 18.48
N ASP A 59 -0.09 -15.72 18.96
CA ASP A 59 0.00 -16.28 20.31
C ASP A 59 -0.12 -15.13 21.31
N GLY A 60 -0.85 -15.34 22.42
CA GLY A 60 -1.05 -14.30 23.45
C GLY A 60 0.22 -13.77 24.12
N LYS A 61 1.42 -14.20 23.66
CA LYS A 61 2.73 -13.73 24.11
C LYS A 61 3.39 -12.78 23.08
N GLY A 62 2.68 -12.43 22.01
CA GLY A 62 3.10 -11.51 20.96
C GLY A 62 3.87 -12.18 19.81
N GLY A 63 3.85 -13.50 19.71
CA GLY A 63 4.35 -14.25 18.56
C GLY A 63 3.29 -14.41 17.47
N LEU A 64 3.75 -14.69 16.25
CA LEU A 64 2.90 -14.96 15.09
C LEU A 64 3.22 -16.34 14.53
N SER A 65 2.19 -17.16 14.31
CA SER A 65 2.36 -18.48 13.71
C SER A 65 2.99 -18.40 12.32
N ALA A 66 3.77 -19.42 11.96
CA ALA A 66 4.44 -19.49 10.66
C ALA A 66 3.43 -19.42 9.50
N GLU A 67 2.26 -20.06 9.67
CA GLU A 67 1.18 -20.06 8.69
C GLU A 67 0.57 -18.66 8.48
N ALA A 68 0.28 -17.93 9.56
CA ALA A 68 -0.26 -16.58 9.46
C ALA A 68 0.76 -15.61 8.87
N ARG A 69 2.05 -15.79 9.18
CA ARG A 69 3.14 -15.05 8.55
C ARG A 69 3.25 -15.35 7.05
N GLY A 70 3.14 -16.62 6.65
CA GLY A 70 3.13 -17.02 5.24
C GLY A 70 2.02 -16.34 4.45
N ARG A 71 0.76 -16.44 4.94
CA ARG A 71 -0.39 -15.75 4.31
C ARG A 71 -0.17 -14.24 4.20
N ALA A 72 0.41 -13.62 5.22
CA ALA A 72 0.70 -12.20 5.21
C ALA A 72 1.74 -11.84 4.13
N PHE A 73 2.82 -12.61 4.01
CA PHE A 73 3.85 -12.38 2.99
C PHE A 73 3.33 -12.62 1.58
N ASP A 74 2.54 -13.67 1.34
CA ASP A 74 1.92 -13.91 0.04
C ASP A 74 1.03 -12.73 -0.38
N CYS A 75 0.27 -12.18 0.56
CA CYS A 75 -0.56 -11.00 0.33
C CYS A 75 0.29 -9.75 0.03
N LEU A 76 1.33 -9.51 0.82
CA LEU A 76 2.25 -8.37 0.63
C LEU A 76 3.04 -8.48 -0.68
N GLU A 77 3.38 -9.69 -1.13
CA GLU A 77 4.01 -9.91 -2.43
C GLU A 77 3.08 -9.46 -3.56
N ARG A 78 1.80 -9.86 -3.52
CA ARG A 78 0.78 -9.41 -4.49
C ARG A 78 0.65 -7.89 -4.48
N PHE A 79 0.66 -7.26 -3.30
CA PHE A 79 0.62 -5.80 -3.17
C PHE A 79 1.86 -5.18 -3.80
N GLY A 80 3.05 -5.73 -3.51
CA GLY A 80 4.32 -5.31 -4.09
C GLY A 80 4.28 -5.30 -5.62
N GLN A 81 3.67 -6.31 -6.25
CA GLN A 81 3.51 -6.33 -7.72
C GLN A 81 2.68 -5.14 -8.23
N ARG A 82 1.62 -4.75 -7.51
CA ARG A 82 0.75 -3.61 -7.89
C ARG A 82 1.36 -2.25 -7.55
N LEU A 83 2.27 -2.20 -6.58
CA LEU A 83 2.94 -0.98 -6.14
C LEU A 83 4.20 -0.65 -6.95
N ARG A 84 4.71 -1.57 -7.80
CA ARG A 84 5.87 -1.32 -8.67
C ARG A 84 5.86 0.01 -9.44
N PRO A 85 4.73 0.46 -10.04
CA PRO A 85 4.69 1.74 -10.75
C PRO A 85 4.53 2.97 -9.83
N VAL A 86 4.36 2.79 -8.52
CA VAL A 86 4.16 3.89 -7.57
C VAL A 86 5.51 4.30 -6.96
N PRO A 87 5.90 5.58 -7.00
CA PRO A 87 7.13 6.04 -6.35
C PRO A 87 7.11 5.71 -4.85
N ARG A 88 8.18 5.09 -4.32
CA ARG A 88 8.28 4.65 -2.92
C ARG A 88 7.94 5.76 -1.91
N ALA A 89 8.38 6.99 -2.17
CA ALA A 89 8.10 8.16 -1.33
C ALA A 89 6.60 8.49 -1.19
N ARG A 90 5.74 7.91 -2.03
CA ARG A 90 4.29 8.11 -2.12
C ARG A 90 3.47 6.88 -1.77
N VAL A 91 4.12 5.83 -1.29
CA VAL A 91 3.47 4.71 -0.65
C VAL A 91 3.41 4.99 0.85
N ARG A 92 2.25 4.78 1.46
CA ARG A 92 2.08 4.80 2.91
C ARG A 92 1.48 3.48 3.35
N ALA A 93 2.18 2.79 4.24
CA ALA A 93 1.68 1.58 4.88
C ALA A 93 1.36 1.89 6.34
N ILE A 94 0.17 1.49 6.78
CA ILE A 94 -0.31 1.65 8.15
C ILE A 94 -0.62 0.26 8.68
N ALA A 95 -0.20 -0.03 9.90
CA ALA A 95 -0.49 -1.29 10.56
C ALA A 95 -1.37 -1.06 11.79
N THR A 96 -2.40 -1.86 11.93
CA THR A 96 -3.40 -1.73 12.99
C THR A 96 -3.07 -2.60 14.21
N ASN A 97 -4.09 -2.93 15.02
CA ASN A 97 -3.95 -3.43 16.39
C ASN A 97 -3.16 -4.75 16.49
N THR A 98 -3.33 -5.66 15.53
CA THR A 98 -2.65 -6.98 15.54
C THR A 98 -1.14 -6.86 15.34
N VAL A 99 -0.68 -5.97 14.47
CA VAL A 99 0.76 -5.76 14.27
C VAL A 99 1.38 -5.05 15.48
N ARG A 100 0.63 -4.15 16.13
CA ARG A 100 1.06 -3.52 17.38
C ARG A 100 1.12 -4.50 18.57
N ALA A 101 0.31 -5.56 18.56
CA ALA A 101 0.32 -6.60 19.58
C ALA A 101 1.49 -7.59 19.43
N LEU A 102 2.23 -7.55 18.32
CA LEU A 102 3.44 -8.36 18.16
C LEU A 102 4.53 -7.86 19.12
N ARG A 103 5.26 -8.81 19.70
CA ARG A 103 6.44 -8.54 20.55
C ARG A 103 7.56 -7.85 19.76
N SER A 104 7.62 -8.09 18.45
CA SER A 104 8.58 -7.45 17.56
C SER A 104 7.90 -7.00 16.26
N PRO A 105 7.18 -5.86 16.28
CA PRO A 105 6.48 -5.34 15.11
C PRO A 105 7.44 -5.00 13.97
N GLN A 106 8.68 -4.57 14.29
CA GLN A 106 9.67 -4.28 13.26
C GLN A 106 10.07 -5.55 12.51
N ALA A 107 10.17 -6.71 13.18
CA ALA A 107 10.54 -7.99 12.55
C ALA A 107 9.54 -8.48 11.48
N PHE A 108 8.34 -7.91 11.47
CA PHE A 108 7.31 -8.19 10.46
C PHE A 108 7.44 -7.29 9.21
N LEU A 109 8.15 -6.16 9.30
CA LEU A 109 8.25 -5.13 8.26
C LEU A 109 9.69 -4.92 7.73
N VAL A 110 10.64 -5.79 8.08
CA VAL A 110 12.05 -5.70 7.60
C VAL A 110 12.20 -6.30 6.21
#